data_AF-A0A9J6GAG9-F1
#
_entry.id   AF-A0A9J6GAG9-F1
#
_cell.length_a   1.000
_cell.length_b   1.000
_cell.length_c   1.000
_cell.angle_alpha   90.00
_cell.angle_beta   90.00
_cell.angle_gamma   90.00
#
_symmetry.space_group_name_H-M   'P 1'
#
loop_
_entity.id
_entity.type
_entity.pdbx_description
1 polymer ?
#
loop_
_entity_poly.entity_id
_entity_poly.type
_entity_poly.pdbx_seq_one_letter_code
_entity_poly.pdbx_strand_id
1 'polypeptide(L)'
;MCDDVDPYRLSIGSDATADADLLPSTTYADIFNYLVLTTNFVTHEEMKAYKALEAHNFFTSGWVKGIAVKQLPSKRVIVLSEVNHSQRLRDPPLKTWIWACADGSIITAHCTCMAGVGEACSHVGATLFAVDTAVRIRDAKPCTENDNIWLPAHNPRAEYKRLRDIDFSSSKRKRYGQCPSLVAVRKMSLTSLHQAILCRLHLQRRARTLLLQS
;
A
#
# COMPACT_ATOMS: atom_id res chain seq x y z
N MET A 1 -16.67 -11.83 16.34
CA MET A 1 -15.26 -12.24 16.25
C MET A 1 -15.06 -12.64 14.78
N CYS A 2 -14.22 -11.93 14.02
CA CYS A 2 -14.03 -12.13 12.57
C CYS A 2 -15.30 -12.02 11.68
N ASP A 3 -16.19 -11.04 11.92
CA ASP A 3 -17.42 -10.81 11.14
C ASP A 3 -18.25 -12.09 10.84
N ASP A 4 -18.44 -12.91 11.87
CA ASP A 4 -19.19 -14.18 11.85
C ASP A 4 -18.60 -15.30 10.96
N VAL A 5 -17.34 -15.13 10.51
CA VAL A 5 -16.58 -16.15 9.78
C VAL A 5 -15.60 -16.84 10.72
N ASP A 6 -15.69 -18.17 10.82
CA ASP A 6 -14.70 -18.99 11.53
C ASP A 6 -13.46 -19.21 10.65
N PRO A 7 -12.27 -18.68 11.01
CA PRO A 7 -11.06 -18.81 10.22
C PRO A 7 -10.56 -20.25 10.11
N TYR A 8 -10.84 -21.11 11.09
CA TYR A 8 -10.38 -22.50 11.09
C TYR A 8 -11.12 -23.39 10.08
N ARG A 9 -12.32 -22.96 9.67
CA ARG A 9 -13.14 -23.64 8.65
C ARG A 9 -12.76 -23.25 7.22
N LEU A 10 -11.92 -22.23 7.05
CA LEU A 10 -11.50 -21.78 5.73
C LEU A 10 -10.42 -22.68 5.16
N SER A 11 -10.52 -23.00 3.88
CA SER A 11 -9.46 -23.66 3.11
C SER A 11 -8.87 -22.75 2.04
N ILE A 12 -7.55 -22.88 1.87
CA ILE A 12 -6.80 -22.22 0.80
C ILE A 12 -7.29 -22.79 -0.54
N GLY A 13 -7.71 -21.92 -1.46
CA GLY A 13 -8.18 -22.29 -2.80
C GLY A 13 -9.69 -22.34 -2.99
N SER A 14 -10.49 -22.60 -1.95
CA SER A 14 -11.97 -22.50 -2.03
C SER A 14 -12.46 -21.13 -1.57
N ASP A 15 -12.03 -20.71 -0.38
CA ASP A 15 -12.57 -19.55 0.32
C ASP A 15 -11.62 -18.34 0.34
N ALA A 16 -10.35 -18.59 0.03
CA ALA A 16 -9.28 -17.61 0.06
C ALA A 16 -8.47 -17.67 -1.25
N THR A 17 -8.12 -16.49 -1.77
CA THR A 17 -7.38 -16.32 -3.01
C THR A 17 -5.93 -15.93 -2.74
N ALA A 18 -4.99 -16.31 -3.61
CA ALA A 18 -3.58 -15.95 -3.50
C ALA A 18 -3.26 -14.58 -4.13
N ASP A 19 -4.22 -13.67 -4.15
CA ASP A 19 -4.08 -12.35 -4.75
C ASP A 19 -3.35 -11.38 -3.80
N ALA A 20 -2.18 -10.91 -4.25
CA ALA A 20 -1.33 -10.01 -3.49
C ALA A 20 -1.95 -8.62 -3.31
N ASP A 21 -2.83 -8.18 -4.22
CA ASP A 21 -3.44 -6.85 -4.16
C ASP A 21 -4.46 -6.74 -3.03
N LEU A 22 -4.96 -7.89 -2.53
CA LEU A 22 -5.89 -7.96 -1.42
C LEU A 22 -5.21 -8.07 -0.05
N LEU A 23 -3.87 -8.21 -0.03
CA LEU A 23 -3.11 -8.27 1.22
C LEU A 23 -3.19 -6.93 1.98
N PRO A 24 -3.29 -6.99 3.33
CA PRO A 24 -3.25 -5.78 4.15
C PRO A 24 -1.90 -5.08 3.96
N SER A 25 -1.86 -3.76 4.07
CA SER A 25 -0.62 -2.96 3.90
C SER A 25 0.30 -3.04 5.12
N THR A 26 0.57 -4.26 5.60
CA THR A 26 1.33 -4.54 6.83
C THR A 26 2.79 -4.20 6.64
N THR A 27 3.33 -3.40 7.56
CA THR A 27 4.75 -3.04 7.63
C THR A 27 5.46 -3.74 8.80
N TYR A 28 6.79 -3.70 8.80
CA TYR A 28 7.58 -4.18 9.96
C TYR A 28 7.17 -3.53 11.28
N ALA A 29 6.79 -2.24 11.27
CA ALA A 29 6.35 -1.55 12.47
C ALA A 29 5.06 -2.18 13.02
N ASP A 30 4.12 -2.55 12.16
CA ASP A 30 2.87 -3.21 12.55
C ASP A 30 3.14 -4.62 13.11
N ILE A 31 4.08 -5.35 12.53
CA ILE A 31 4.52 -6.66 13.03
C ILE A 31 5.10 -6.53 14.45
N PHE A 32 5.97 -5.53 14.67
CA PHE A 32 6.55 -5.27 15.98
C PHE A 32 5.48 -4.87 17.00
N ASN A 33 4.60 -3.94 16.62
CA ASN A 33 3.48 -3.50 17.46
C ASN A 33 2.62 -4.68 17.88
N TYR A 34 2.27 -5.55 16.93
CA TYR A 34 1.49 -6.74 17.23
C TYR A 34 2.24 -7.70 18.15
N LEU A 35 3.43 -8.18 17.78
CA LEU A 35 4.10 -9.24 18.54
C LEU A 35 4.59 -8.81 19.93
N VAL A 36 4.96 -7.53 20.09
CA VAL A 36 5.62 -7.04 21.32
C VAL A 36 4.67 -6.22 22.18
N LEU A 37 3.94 -5.27 21.58
CA LEU A 37 3.20 -4.25 22.31
C LEU A 37 1.72 -4.60 22.51
N THR A 38 1.15 -5.48 21.69
CA THR A 38 -0.24 -5.89 21.86
C THR A 38 -0.42 -6.72 23.11
N THR A 39 -1.52 -6.47 23.81
CA THR A 39 -1.95 -7.22 24.99
C THR A 39 -2.64 -8.52 24.58
N ASN A 40 -2.20 -9.64 25.16
CA ASN A 40 -2.88 -10.92 24.98
C ASN A 40 -4.30 -10.85 25.56
N PHE A 41 -5.27 -11.46 24.87
CA PHE A 41 -6.66 -11.46 25.30
C PHE A 41 -6.89 -12.15 26.66
N VAL A 42 -6.13 -13.20 26.96
CA VAL A 42 -6.33 -14.05 28.15
C VAL A 42 -5.64 -13.46 29.38
N THR A 43 -4.36 -13.09 29.26
CA THR A 43 -3.59 -12.60 30.40
C THR A 43 -3.74 -11.10 30.63
N HIS A 44 -4.25 -10.36 29.63
CA HIS A 44 -4.31 -8.90 29.61
C HIS A 44 -2.94 -8.20 29.78
N GLU A 45 -1.86 -8.95 29.63
CA GLU A 45 -0.49 -8.46 29.63
C GLU A 45 0.02 -8.33 28.20
N GLU A 46 0.97 -7.42 27.98
CA GLU A 46 1.70 -7.30 26.72
C GLU A 46 2.38 -8.64 26.38
N MET A 47 2.26 -9.09 25.12
CA MET A 47 2.79 -10.38 24.69
C MET A 47 4.31 -10.47 24.80
N LYS A 48 5.03 -9.37 24.57
CA LYS A 48 6.51 -9.29 24.64
C LYS A 48 7.20 -10.44 23.88
N ALA A 49 6.65 -10.83 22.73
CA ALA A 49 7.09 -12.00 21.99
C ALA A 49 8.32 -11.71 21.10
N TYR A 50 9.42 -11.26 21.71
CA TYR A 50 10.66 -10.94 20.98
C TYR A 50 11.20 -12.12 20.16
N LYS A 51 11.03 -13.36 20.66
CA LYS A 51 11.43 -14.58 19.94
C LYS A 51 10.64 -14.79 18.65
N ALA A 52 9.42 -14.29 18.56
CA ALA A 52 8.62 -14.38 17.33
C ALA A 52 9.16 -13.45 16.23
N LEU A 53 9.90 -12.38 16.58
CA LEU A 53 10.57 -11.53 15.59
C LEU A 53 11.71 -12.27 14.88
N GLU A 54 12.35 -13.22 15.54
CA GLU A 54 13.36 -14.09 14.92
C GLU A 54 12.77 -15.08 13.90
N ALA A 55 11.43 -15.19 13.83
CA ALA A 55 10.74 -16.03 12.86
C ALA A 55 10.88 -15.56 11.42
N HIS A 56 11.45 -14.38 11.18
CA HIS A 56 11.96 -14.01 9.85
C HIS A 56 12.83 -15.13 9.25
N ASN A 57 13.62 -15.82 10.07
CA ASN A 57 14.44 -16.95 9.63
C ASN A 57 13.61 -18.12 9.08
N PHE A 58 12.40 -18.36 9.60
CA PHE A 58 11.51 -19.40 9.10
C PHE A 58 10.94 -19.00 7.74
N PHE A 59 10.63 -17.72 7.55
CA PHE A 59 10.24 -17.19 6.26
C PHE A 59 11.39 -17.30 5.24
N THR A 60 12.58 -16.78 5.55
CA THR A 60 13.73 -16.82 4.62
C THR A 60 14.21 -18.23 4.31
N SER A 61 14.03 -19.17 5.25
CA SER A 61 14.39 -20.57 5.04
C SER A 61 13.30 -21.38 4.30
N GLY A 62 12.23 -20.72 3.81
CA GLY A 62 11.22 -21.34 2.95
C GLY A 62 10.23 -22.27 3.67
N TRP A 63 10.00 -22.07 4.97
CA TRP A 63 9.07 -22.90 5.74
C TRP A 63 7.61 -22.52 5.53
N VAL A 64 7.34 -21.32 5.03
CA VAL A 64 6.01 -20.83 4.67
C VAL A 64 5.69 -21.29 3.24
N LYS A 65 4.67 -22.14 3.07
CA LYS A 65 4.31 -22.68 1.74
C LYS A 65 3.65 -21.64 0.84
N GLY A 66 2.88 -20.74 1.43
CA GLY A 66 2.12 -19.73 0.71
C GLY A 66 1.15 -19.00 1.63
N ILE A 67 0.63 -17.88 1.12
CA ILE A 67 -0.36 -17.04 1.78
C ILE A 67 -1.58 -16.92 0.87
N ALA A 68 -2.76 -16.93 1.47
CA ALA A 68 -4.03 -16.68 0.78
C ALA A 68 -4.87 -15.71 1.61
N VAL A 69 -5.72 -14.94 0.96
CA VAL A 69 -6.49 -13.86 1.57
C VAL A 69 -7.97 -14.06 1.30
N LYS A 70 -8.77 -13.83 2.34
CA LYS A 70 -10.22 -13.66 2.27
C LYS A 70 -10.57 -12.25 2.72
N GLN A 71 -11.12 -11.45 1.82
CA GLN A 71 -11.65 -10.14 2.18
C GLN A 71 -13.00 -10.29 2.89
N LEU A 72 -13.22 -9.49 3.93
CA LEU A 72 -14.48 -9.37 4.64
C LEU A 72 -15.16 -8.04 4.29
N PRO A 73 -16.51 -7.95 4.40
CA PRO A 73 -17.27 -6.74 4.08
C PRO A 73 -16.80 -5.48 4.82
N SER A 74 -16.25 -5.64 6.03
CA SER A 74 -15.91 -4.54 6.95
C SER A 74 -14.54 -3.89 6.70
N LYS A 75 -13.98 -3.97 5.49
CA LYS A 75 -12.58 -3.58 5.18
C LYS A 75 -11.53 -4.31 6.03
N ARG A 76 -11.90 -5.50 6.50
CA ARG A 76 -11.02 -6.42 7.22
C ARG A 76 -10.64 -7.55 6.30
N VAL A 77 -9.51 -8.18 6.58
CA VAL A 77 -8.98 -9.27 5.79
C VAL A 77 -8.55 -10.40 6.72
N ILE A 78 -8.80 -11.63 6.28
CA ILE A 78 -8.27 -12.83 6.90
C ILE A 78 -7.19 -13.37 5.97
N VAL A 79 -5.96 -13.43 6.46
CA VAL A 79 -4.85 -14.08 5.78
C VAL A 79 -4.73 -15.49 6.33
N LEU A 80 -4.64 -16.48 5.45
CA LEU A 80 -4.41 -17.88 5.75
C LEU A 80 -3.04 -18.28 5.21
N SER A 81 -2.33 -19.12 5.96
CA SER A 81 -1.09 -19.71 5.48
C SER A 81 -0.82 -21.07 6.10
N GLU A 82 0.09 -21.79 5.44
CA GLU A 82 0.60 -23.07 5.90
C GLU A 82 2.10 -22.96 6.18
N VAL A 83 2.51 -23.31 7.39
CA VAL A 83 3.91 -23.23 7.84
C VAL A 83 4.39 -24.58 8.33
N ASN A 84 5.51 -25.06 7.80
CA ASN A 84 6.12 -26.32 8.21
C ASN A 84 6.74 -26.24 9.61
N HIS A 85 6.79 -27.37 10.31
CA HIS A 85 7.41 -27.48 11.63
C HIS A 85 8.94 -27.51 11.53
N SER A 86 9.65 -26.62 12.21
CA SER A 86 11.14 -26.58 12.17
C SER A 86 11.83 -27.88 12.61
N GLN A 87 11.22 -28.65 13.51
CA GLN A 87 11.80 -29.87 14.08
C GLN A 87 11.15 -31.17 13.57
N ARG A 88 9.99 -31.09 12.91
CA ARG A 88 9.19 -32.26 12.51
C ARG A 88 8.79 -32.17 11.04
N LEU A 89 9.77 -32.36 10.17
CA LEU A 89 9.63 -32.20 8.72
C LEU A 89 8.59 -33.12 8.06
N ARG A 90 8.27 -34.27 8.68
CA ARG A 90 7.29 -35.22 8.13
C ARG A 90 5.86 -34.93 8.55
N ASP A 91 5.68 -34.09 9.58
CA ASP A 91 4.36 -33.74 10.07
C ASP A 91 3.69 -32.78 9.07
N PRO A 92 2.35 -32.82 8.96
CA PRO A 92 1.65 -31.88 8.10
C PRO A 92 1.92 -30.44 8.52
N PRO A 93 1.90 -29.48 7.58
CA PRO A 93 2.08 -28.07 7.88
C PRO A 93 1.01 -27.58 8.86
N LEU A 94 1.41 -26.65 9.70
CA LEU A 94 0.51 -25.99 10.64
C LEU A 94 -0.28 -24.92 9.91
N LYS A 95 -1.58 -24.85 10.23
CA LYS A 95 -2.45 -23.81 9.72
C LYS A 95 -2.31 -22.58 10.59
N THR A 96 -2.14 -21.45 9.93
CA THR A 96 -1.98 -20.14 10.54
C THR A 96 -2.97 -19.20 9.90
N TRP A 97 -3.59 -18.36 10.71
CA TRP A 97 -4.49 -17.33 10.20
C TRP A 97 -4.26 -16.03 10.95
N ILE A 98 -4.47 -14.92 10.23
CA ILE A 98 -4.26 -13.57 10.71
C ILE A 98 -5.49 -12.77 10.36
N TRP A 99 -6.08 -12.12 11.35
CA TRP A 99 -7.15 -11.16 11.15
C TRP A 99 -6.56 -9.75 11.25
N ALA A 100 -6.62 -9.02 10.14
CA ALA A 100 -6.06 -7.68 10.02
C ALA A 100 -7.06 -6.73 9.37
N CYS A 101 -6.85 -5.43 9.56
CA CYS A 101 -7.50 -4.39 8.78
C CYS A 101 -6.72 -4.17 7.47
N ALA A 102 -7.40 -3.67 6.43
CA ALA A 102 -6.77 -3.40 5.13
C ALA A 102 -5.63 -2.37 5.21
N ASP A 103 -5.62 -1.52 6.24
CA ASP A 103 -4.58 -0.52 6.51
C ASP A 103 -3.24 -1.11 6.98
N GLY A 104 -3.20 -2.40 7.30
CA GLY A 104 -1.99 -3.08 7.79
C GLY A 104 -2.03 -3.44 9.27
N SER A 105 -2.99 -2.89 10.05
CA SER A 105 -3.09 -3.14 11.49
C SER A 105 -3.58 -4.56 11.79
N ILE A 106 -2.83 -5.28 12.62
CA ILE A 106 -3.11 -6.67 12.98
C ILE A 106 -3.96 -6.70 14.26
N ILE A 107 -5.09 -7.39 14.21
CA ILE A 107 -6.04 -7.47 15.34
C ILE A 107 -5.71 -8.70 16.19
N THR A 108 -5.60 -9.86 15.55
CA THR A 108 -5.28 -11.14 16.19
C THR A 108 -4.76 -12.10 15.13
N ALA A 109 -3.98 -13.07 15.57
CA ALA A 109 -3.43 -14.12 14.76
C ALA A 109 -3.31 -15.39 15.58
N HIS A 110 -3.57 -16.53 14.96
CA HIS A 110 -3.46 -17.82 15.62
C HIS A 110 -2.80 -18.85 14.73
N CYS A 111 -2.28 -19.87 15.39
CA CYS A 111 -1.69 -21.04 14.76
C CYS A 111 -2.19 -22.30 15.46
N THR A 112 -2.35 -23.39 14.72
CA THR A 112 -2.69 -24.71 15.27
C THR A 112 -1.55 -25.37 16.06
N CYS A 113 -0.39 -24.72 16.20
CA CYS A 113 0.72 -25.25 16.99
C CYS A 113 0.46 -25.12 18.50
N MET A 114 1.14 -25.92 19.31
CA MET A 114 1.02 -25.87 20.77
C MET A 114 1.30 -24.49 21.37
N ALA A 115 2.27 -23.75 20.82
CA ALA A 115 2.57 -22.37 21.22
C ALA A 115 1.61 -21.32 20.63
N GLY A 116 0.72 -21.73 19.72
CA GLY A 116 -0.20 -20.85 18.98
C GLY A 116 -1.38 -20.36 19.81
N VAL A 117 -1.58 -20.96 21.00
CA VAL A 117 -2.53 -20.49 22.02
C VAL A 117 -2.16 -19.08 22.50
N GLY A 118 -0.87 -18.72 22.47
CA GLY A 118 -0.38 -17.40 22.87
C GLY A 118 -0.40 -16.33 21.79
N GLU A 119 -1.05 -16.57 20.64
CA GLU A 119 -1.25 -15.61 19.52
C GLU A 119 0.03 -15.07 18.83
N ALA A 120 1.21 -15.37 19.37
CA ALA A 120 2.51 -14.85 18.92
C ALA A 120 3.58 -15.95 18.83
N CYS A 121 3.24 -17.10 18.25
CA CYS A 121 4.23 -18.15 18.00
C CYS A 121 5.13 -17.81 16.79
N SER A 122 6.22 -18.56 16.61
CA SER A 122 7.12 -18.37 15.47
C SER A 122 6.43 -18.60 14.12
N HIS A 123 5.44 -19.48 14.03
CA HIS A 123 4.69 -19.68 12.78
C HIS A 123 3.88 -18.43 12.41
N VAL A 124 3.25 -17.77 13.40
CA VAL A 124 2.55 -16.48 13.18
C VAL A 124 3.53 -15.41 12.74
N GLY A 125 4.69 -15.30 13.41
CA GLY A 125 5.75 -14.37 13.00
C GLY A 125 6.21 -14.60 11.56
N ALA A 126 6.45 -15.85 11.18
CA ALA A 126 6.85 -16.21 9.82
C ALA A 126 5.80 -15.82 8.77
N THR A 127 4.51 -16.05 9.06
CA THR A 127 3.42 -15.60 8.19
C THR A 127 3.37 -14.07 8.07
N LEU A 128 3.52 -13.35 9.18
CA LEU A 128 3.54 -11.88 9.17
C LEU A 128 4.67 -11.34 8.29
N PHE A 129 5.87 -11.91 8.39
CA PHE A 129 7.00 -11.54 7.51
C PHE A 129 6.74 -11.91 6.05
N ALA A 130 6.05 -13.02 5.79
CA ALA A 130 5.63 -13.36 4.43
C ALA A 130 4.65 -12.33 3.85
N VAL A 131 3.71 -11.83 4.65
CA VAL A 131 2.78 -10.77 4.26
C VAL A 131 3.52 -9.46 3.99
N ASP A 132 4.36 -8.97 4.91
CA ASP A 132 5.16 -7.74 4.71
C ASP A 132 6.04 -7.84 3.46
N THR A 133 6.67 -9.01 3.22
CA THR A 133 7.49 -9.20 2.01
C THR A 133 6.63 -9.22 0.74
N ALA A 134 5.48 -9.88 0.75
CA ALA A 134 4.58 -9.90 -0.40
C ALA A 134 4.03 -8.51 -0.73
N VAL A 135 3.70 -7.72 0.29
CA VAL A 135 3.30 -6.30 0.17
C VAL A 135 4.43 -5.47 -0.42
N ARG A 136 5.66 -5.62 0.10
CA ARG A 136 6.83 -4.92 -0.45
C ARG A 136 7.09 -5.26 -1.91
N ILE A 137 6.96 -6.54 -2.28
CA ILE A 137 7.12 -6.98 -3.67
C ILE A 137 6.04 -6.35 -4.54
N ARG A 138 4.76 -6.38 -4.10
CA ARG A 138 3.64 -5.73 -4.79
C ARG A 138 3.91 -4.24 -5.02
N ASP A 139 4.34 -3.53 -3.99
CA ASP A 139 4.54 -2.08 -4.04
C ASP A 139 5.82 -1.71 -4.82
N ALA A 140 6.80 -2.61 -4.86
CA ALA A 140 8.02 -2.49 -5.65
C ALA A 140 7.86 -2.94 -7.11
N LYS A 141 6.67 -3.43 -7.53
CA LYS A 141 6.44 -3.88 -8.90
C LYS A 141 6.80 -2.75 -9.89
N PRO A 142 7.78 -2.97 -10.78
CA PRO A 142 8.21 -1.97 -11.73
C PRO A 142 7.11 -1.69 -12.77
N CYS A 143 7.09 -0.47 -13.31
CA CYS A 143 6.13 -0.03 -14.34
C CYS A 143 6.04 -0.92 -15.59
N THR A 144 6.98 -1.86 -15.79
CA THR A 144 7.02 -2.82 -16.90
C THR A 144 6.20 -4.08 -16.67
N GLU A 145 5.77 -4.36 -15.45
CA GLU A 145 4.96 -5.54 -15.10
C GLU A 145 3.46 -5.21 -15.00
N ASN A 146 3.12 -3.94 -14.86
CA ASN A 146 1.75 -3.45 -15.03
C ASN A 146 1.39 -3.38 -16.51
N ASP A 147 0.09 -3.41 -16.83
CA ASP A 147 -0.39 -3.07 -18.17
C ASP A 147 0.29 -1.80 -18.63
N ASN A 148 0.86 -1.86 -19.83
CA ASN A 148 1.62 -0.82 -20.50
C ASN A 148 0.90 0.54 -20.44
N ILE A 149 1.07 1.32 -19.36
CA ILE A 149 0.84 2.76 -19.34
C ILE A 149 2.06 3.40 -20.01
N TRP A 150 2.42 2.93 -21.20
CA TRP A 150 3.26 3.73 -22.08
C TRP A 150 2.56 5.08 -22.16
N LEU A 151 3.33 6.11 -21.81
CA LEU A 151 2.95 7.52 -21.83
C LEU A 151 1.82 7.73 -22.86
N PRO A 152 0.69 8.37 -22.50
CA PRO A 152 -0.40 8.59 -23.44
C PRO A 152 0.22 9.09 -24.74
N ALA A 153 -0.12 8.43 -25.86
CA ALA A 153 0.55 8.59 -27.14
C ALA A 153 1.02 10.04 -27.29
N HIS A 154 2.35 10.26 -27.23
CA HIS A 154 2.88 11.61 -27.13
C HIS A 154 2.34 12.44 -28.30
N ASN A 155 1.53 13.43 -27.90
CA ASN A 155 0.89 14.56 -28.55
C ASN A 155 1.46 15.04 -29.93
N PRO A 156 0.75 15.96 -30.58
CA PRO A 156 -0.19 15.79 -31.67
C PRO A 156 0.54 15.86 -33.02
N ARG A 157 0.24 14.97 -33.99
CA ARG A 157 0.65 15.09 -35.42
C ARG A 157 1.88 15.98 -35.65
N ALA A 158 3.08 15.47 -35.34
CA ALA A 158 4.28 16.10 -35.88
C ALA A 158 4.12 16.11 -37.40
N GLU A 159 4.01 17.29 -38.00
CA GLU A 159 3.88 17.43 -39.44
C GLU A 159 5.14 16.85 -40.08
N TYR A 160 4.97 15.87 -40.97
CA TYR A 160 6.10 15.25 -41.66
C TYR A 160 6.77 16.30 -42.55
N LYS A 161 8.02 16.62 -42.23
CA LYS A 161 8.87 17.53 -43.00
C LYS A 161 9.99 16.74 -43.65
N ARG A 162 10.47 17.20 -44.82
CA ARG A 162 11.66 16.60 -45.43
C ARG A 162 12.85 16.81 -44.50
N LEU A 163 13.83 15.90 -44.55
CA LEU A 163 14.99 15.94 -43.66
C LEU A 163 15.72 17.30 -43.63
N ARG A 164 15.75 18.01 -44.78
CA ARG A 164 16.33 19.36 -44.91
C ARG A 164 15.54 20.46 -44.20
N ASP A 165 14.26 20.23 -43.93
CA ASP A 165 13.32 21.20 -43.33
C ASP A 165 13.09 20.92 -41.84
N ILE A 166 13.78 19.91 -41.28
CA ILE A 166 13.75 19.59 -39.85
C ILE A 166 14.80 20.42 -39.13
N ASP A 167 14.35 21.30 -38.24
CA ASP A 167 15.24 22.10 -37.41
C ASP A 167 15.66 21.31 -36.16
N PHE A 168 16.86 20.73 -36.24
CA PHE A 168 17.54 20.01 -35.15
C PHE A 168 18.17 20.93 -34.09
N SER A 169 17.95 22.25 -34.16
CA SER A 169 18.46 23.14 -33.13
C SER A 169 17.84 22.82 -31.77
N SER A 170 18.70 22.80 -30.74
CA SER A 170 18.29 22.59 -29.36
C SER A 170 17.19 23.56 -28.93
N SER A 171 16.26 23.09 -28.10
CA SER A 171 15.21 23.91 -27.49
C SER A 171 15.76 25.16 -26.77
N LYS A 172 16.99 25.10 -26.24
CA LYS A 172 17.69 26.24 -25.64
C LYS A 172 18.06 27.31 -26.67
N ARG A 173 18.46 26.90 -27.88
CA ARG A 173 18.84 27.79 -28.99
C ARG A 173 17.62 28.47 -29.61
N LYS A 174 16.48 27.76 -29.68
CA LYS A 174 15.19 28.33 -30.13
C LYS A 174 14.69 29.46 -29.23
N ARG A 175 14.96 29.39 -27.92
CA ARG A 175 14.61 30.48 -26.98
C ARG A 175 15.48 31.72 -27.13
N TYR A 176 16.74 31.57 -27.57
CA TYR A 176 17.70 32.67 -27.65
C TYR A 176 17.70 33.40 -29.00
N GLY A 177 17.09 32.81 -30.05
CA GLY A 177 17.04 33.36 -31.40
C GLY A 177 15.80 34.21 -31.74
N GLN A 178 14.84 34.37 -30.83
CA GLN A 178 13.72 35.30 -31.05
C GLN A 178 14.17 36.71 -30.66
N CYS A 179 14.27 37.60 -31.67
CA CYS A 179 14.53 39.03 -31.45
C CYS A 179 13.56 39.61 -30.41
N PRO A 180 14.03 40.42 -29.43
CA PRO A 180 13.17 40.98 -28.39
C PRO A 180 12.09 41.96 -28.91
N SER A 181 12.16 42.40 -30.17
CA SER A 181 11.30 43.45 -30.71
C SER A 181 9.85 43.03 -31.00
N LEU A 182 9.50 41.75 -30.87
CA LEU A 182 8.11 41.26 -31.01
C LEU A 182 7.52 40.66 -29.72
N VAL A 183 8.23 40.76 -28.59
CA VAL A 183 7.69 40.35 -27.27
C VAL A 183 7.03 41.55 -26.58
N ALA A 184 6.21 42.29 -27.31
CA ALA A 184 5.19 43.13 -26.70
C ALA A 184 3.90 42.31 -26.63
N VAL A 185 3.35 42.21 -25.42
CA VAL A 185 2.04 41.63 -25.10
C VAL A 185 1.99 40.09 -25.00
N ARG A 186 2.54 39.57 -23.91
CA ARG A 186 1.78 38.78 -22.90
C ARG A 186 2.70 38.35 -21.75
N LYS A 187 3.14 39.33 -20.95
CA LYS A 187 3.41 39.08 -19.53
C LYS A 187 2.12 39.39 -18.79
N MET A 188 1.28 38.38 -18.54
CA MET A 188 0.44 38.45 -17.34
C MET A 188 1.41 38.32 -16.17
N SER A 189 1.75 39.46 -15.57
CA SER A 189 2.53 39.49 -14.34
C SER A 189 1.75 38.73 -13.26
N LEU A 190 2.46 37.87 -12.54
CA LEU A 190 2.00 37.11 -11.37
C LEU A 190 1.48 37.98 -10.20
N THR A 191 1.41 39.29 -10.37
CA THR A 191 0.78 40.22 -9.43
C THR A 191 -0.74 40.24 -9.50
N SER A 192 -1.37 39.71 -10.57
CA SER A 192 -2.82 39.75 -10.73
C SER A 192 -3.59 38.70 -9.92
N LEU A 193 -2.98 37.57 -9.51
CA LEU A 193 -3.70 36.51 -8.80
C LEU A 193 -3.92 36.87 -7.33
N HIS A 194 -2.92 37.49 -6.69
CA HIS A 194 -3.06 37.94 -5.30
C HIS A 194 -4.04 39.12 -5.17
N GLN A 195 -4.04 40.04 -6.15
CA GLN A 195 -4.98 41.16 -6.19
C GLN A 195 -6.41 40.70 -6.56
N ALA A 196 -6.57 39.69 -7.41
CA ALA A 196 -7.88 39.10 -7.73
C ALA A 196 -8.47 38.30 -6.57
N ILE A 197 -7.65 37.60 -5.78
CA ILE A 197 -8.09 36.90 -4.56
C ILE A 197 -8.51 37.90 -3.49
N LEU A 198 -7.72 38.97 -3.26
CA LEU A 198 -8.08 40.03 -2.33
C LEU A 198 -9.37 40.77 -2.75
N CYS A 199 -9.55 41.03 -4.04
CA CYS A 199 -10.77 41.68 -4.55
C CYS A 199 -12.02 40.77 -4.41
N ARG A 200 -11.91 39.45 -4.66
CA ARG A 200 -12.99 38.48 -4.41
C ARG A 200 -13.35 38.36 -2.93
N LEU A 201 -12.35 38.33 -2.04
CA LEU A 201 -12.59 38.27 -0.59
C LEU A 201 -13.26 39.55 -0.06
N HIS A 202 -12.90 40.72 -0.59
CA HIS A 202 -13.57 41.97 -0.23
C HIS A 202 -15.02 42.06 -0.75
N LEU A 203 -15.31 41.59 -1.96
CA LEU A 203 -16.68 41.54 -2.48
C LEU A 203 -17.56 40.56 -1.68
N GLN A 204 -17.04 39.38 -1.33
CA GLN A 204 -17.79 38.41 -0.52
C GLN A 204 -18.04 38.90 0.92
N ARG A 205 -17.13 39.68 1.50
CA ARG A 205 -17.34 40.32 2.81
C ARG A 205 -18.42 41.41 2.77
N ARG A 206 -18.49 42.23 1.70
CA ARG A 206 -19.55 43.23 1.50
C ARG A 206 -20.92 42.62 1.21
N ALA A 207 -20.98 41.54 0.43
CA ALA A 207 -22.24 40.84 0.16
C ALA A 207 -22.83 40.20 1.43
N ARG A 208 -21.99 39.69 2.34
CA ARG A 208 -22.44 39.18 3.64
C ARG A 208 -22.94 40.26 4.60
N THR A 209 -22.44 41.50 4.52
CA THR A 209 -22.90 42.58 5.39
C THR A 209 -24.26 43.16 4.96
N LEU A 210 -24.57 43.12 3.66
CA LEU A 210 -25.86 43.59 3.12
C LEU A 210 -27.02 42.60 3.35
N LEU A 211 -26.73 41.29 3.52
CA LEU A 211 -27.73 40.27 3.84
C LEU A 211 -28.09 40.17 5.34
N LEU A 212 -27.42 40.96 6.20
CA LEU A 212 -27.67 41.02 7.66
C LEU A 212 -28.44 42.29 8.08
N GLN A 213 -28.87 43.13 7.12
CA GLN A 213 -29.66 44.34 7.36
C GLN A 213 -31.02 44.35 6.61
N SER A 214 -31.50 43.17 6.20
CA SER A 214 -32.86 42.94 5.69
C SER A 214 -33.62 41.99 6.60
#